data_AF-A0A350MQ11-F1
#
_entry.id   AF-A0A350MQ11-F1
#
_cell.length_a   1.000
_cell.length_b   1.000
_cell.length_c   1.000
_cell.angle_alpha   90.00
_cell.angle_beta   90.00
_cell.angle_gamma   90.00
#
_symmetry.space_group_name_H-M   'P 1'
#
loop_
_entity.id
_entity.type
_entity.pdbx_description
1 polymer ?
#
loop_
_entity_poly.entity_id
_entity_poly.type
_entity_poly.pdbx_seq_one_letter_code
_entity_poly.pdbx_strand_id
1 'polypeptide(L)'
;HAIECRIYAEDPYQNFIPSPGKILHISEPLGLGIRHDGYVYSGYEIPVEYDPLISKLIVWGQNRQEAIARMRRALLAYKITGITTSIPFLKRIMESPVFIKGNYNTHFIENNLPFLLSTDSCDEICEDVAIMAVYIHYLDQLKAQSNHIANKTASSPWKDFGRIVSIKGANIY
;
A
#
# COMPACT_ATOMS: atom_id res chain seq x y z
N HIS A 1 -12.39 -0.46 24.34
CA HIS A 1 -12.94 0.43 23.30
C HIS A 1 -12.58 -0.12 21.92
N ALA A 2 -13.44 0.03 20.93
CA ALA A 2 -13.17 -0.43 19.56
C ALA A 2 -13.50 0.67 18.54
N ILE A 3 -12.75 0.71 17.44
CA ILE A 3 -12.94 1.67 16.34
C ILE A 3 -12.89 0.88 15.04
N GLU A 4 -13.87 1.10 14.16
CA GLU A 4 -13.90 0.59 12.80
C GLU A 4 -13.71 1.74 11.81
N CYS A 5 -12.85 1.53 10.82
CA CYS A 5 -12.69 2.38 9.65
C CYS A 5 -13.08 1.59 8.40
N ARG A 6 -13.95 2.17 7.55
CA ARG A 6 -14.26 1.63 6.23
C ARG A 6 -13.26 2.16 5.21
N ILE A 7 -12.48 1.25 4.65
CA ILE A 7 -11.48 1.58 3.65
C ILE A 7 -12.17 1.53 2.29
N TYR A 8 -12.31 2.68 1.66
CA TYR A 8 -12.98 2.85 0.37
C TYR A 8 -11.95 3.12 -0.72
N ALA A 9 -12.24 2.63 -1.93
CA ALA A 9 -11.59 3.03 -3.17
C ALA A 9 -12.22 4.35 -3.65
N GLU A 10 -11.87 5.44 -2.97
CA GLU A 10 -12.37 6.78 -3.22
C GLU A 10 -11.23 7.79 -3.07
N ASP A 11 -11.37 8.95 -3.71
CA ASP A 11 -10.44 10.08 -3.57
C ASP A 11 -11.01 11.18 -2.67
N PRO A 12 -10.57 11.28 -1.39
CA PRO A 12 -11.03 12.33 -0.47
C PRO A 12 -10.72 13.75 -0.95
N TYR A 13 -9.68 13.94 -1.76
CA TYR A 13 -9.27 15.25 -2.26
C TYR A 13 -10.07 15.67 -3.50
N GLN A 14 -10.76 14.73 -4.14
CA GLN A 14 -11.68 14.97 -5.24
C GLN A 14 -13.11 14.67 -4.83
N ASN A 15 -13.55 15.21 -3.70
CA ASN A 15 -14.93 15.09 -3.21
C ASN A 15 -15.43 13.63 -3.11
N PHE A 16 -14.54 12.72 -2.71
CA PHE A 16 -14.84 11.29 -2.52
C PHE A 16 -15.37 10.60 -3.79
N ILE A 17 -14.93 11.01 -4.98
CA ILE A 17 -15.26 10.26 -6.19
C ILE A 17 -14.72 8.82 -6.09
N PRO A 18 -15.44 7.80 -6.59
CA PRO A 18 -14.94 6.44 -6.67
C PRO A 18 -13.64 6.35 -7.49
N SER A 19 -12.73 5.48 -7.07
CA SER A 19 -11.44 5.18 -7.70
C SER A 19 -11.38 3.70 -8.10
N PRO A 20 -12.17 3.28 -9.10
CA PRO A 20 -12.11 1.93 -9.63
C PRO A 20 -10.75 1.70 -10.31
N GLY A 21 -10.32 0.44 -10.36
CA GLY A 21 -9.05 0.09 -11.00
C GLY A 21 -8.35 -1.10 -10.35
N LYS A 22 -7.15 -1.39 -10.86
CA LYS A 22 -6.37 -2.54 -10.45
C LYS A 22 -5.50 -2.23 -9.25
N ILE A 23 -5.63 -3.03 -8.19
CA ILE A 23 -4.71 -3.00 -7.06
C ILE A 23 -3.37 -3.60 -7.53
N LEU A 24 -2.32 -2.78 -7.53
CA LEU A 24 -0.98 -3.23 -7.91
C LEU A 24 -0.28 -3.93 -6.75
N HIS A 25 -0.43 -3.39 -5.54
CA HIS A 25 0.11 -3.97 -4.33
C HIS A 25 -0.80 -3.66 -3.14
N ILE A 26 -0.98 -4.65 -2.27
CA ILE A 26 -1.63 -4.49 -0.98
C ILE A 26 -0.75 -5.07 0.14
N SER A 27 -0.58 -4.31 1.21
CA SER A 27 0.00 -4.76 2.47
C SER A 27 -0.97 -4.42 3.58
N GLU A 28 -1.61 -5.45 4.13
CA GLU A 28 -2.62 -5.32 5.18
C GLU A 28 -1.96 -5.07 6.55
N PRO A 29 -2.62 -4.32 7.45
CA PRO A 29 -2.12 -4.09 8.78
C PRO A 29 -2.36 -5.32 9.67
N LEU A 30 -1.30 -5.79 10.34
CA LEU A 30 -1.34 -6.95 11.23
C LEU A 30 -0.92 -6.58 12.67
N GLY A 31 -1.26 -7.47 13.59
CA GLY A 31 -0.76 -7.45 14.97
C GLY A 31 -1.85 -7.37 16.04
N LEU A 32 -1.41 -7.26 17.29
CA LEU A 32 -2.28 -7.34 18.46
C LEU A 32 -3.38 -6.26 18.45
N GLY A 33 -4.63 -6.71 18.62
CA GLY A 33 -5.81 -5.87 18.69
C GLY A 33 -6.21 -5.25 17.34
N ILE A 34 -5.70 -5.77 16.22
CA ILE A 34 -6.09 -5.38 14.86
C ILE A 34 -6.85 -6.55 14.22
N ARG A 35 -7.99 -6.25 13.61
CA ARG A 35 -8.76 -7.15 12.76
C ARG A 35 -8.98 -6.46 11.42
N HIS A 36 -8.71 -7.18 10.35
CA HIS A 36 -8.94 -6.72 8.99
C HIS A 36 -9.93 -7.67 8.33
N ASP A 37 -11.05 -7.11 7.85
CA ASP A 37 -12.07 -7.83 7.10
C ASP A 37 -12.09 -7.25 5.68
N GLY A 38 -11.28 -7.81 4.78
CA GLY A 38 -11.24 -7.45 3.35
C GLY A 38 -11.39 -8.66 2.44
N TYR A 39 -11.67 -8.40 1.16
CA TYR A 39 -11.80 -9.44 0.12
C TYR A 39 -10.83 -9.24 -1.04
N VAL A 40 -10.13 -8.11 -1.08
CA VAL A 40 -9.23 -7.74 -2.17
C VAL A 40 -7.83 -8.33 -1.99
N TYR A 41 -7.07 -8.42 -3.08
CA TYR A 41 -5.69 -8.91 -3.08
C TYR A 41 -4.89 -8.22 -4.20
N SER A 42 -3.56 -8.36 -4.19
CA SER A 42 -2.71 -7.81 -5.26
C SER A 42 -3.12 -8.37 -6.62
N GLY A 43 -3.43 -7.50 -7.57
CA GLY A 43 -3.94 -7.85 -8.89
C GLY A 43 -5.47 -7.84 -9.01
N TYR A 44 -6.21 -7.70 -7.91
CA TYR A 44 -7.67 -7.54 -7.91
C TYR A 44 -8.08 -6.24 -8.62
N GLU A 45 -9.14 -6.29 -9.40
CA GLU A 45 -9.72 -5.13 -10.09
C GLU A 45 -11.02 -4.71 -9.40
N ILE A 46 -11.04 -3.48 -8.92
CA ILE A 46 -12.24 -2.91 -8.28
C ILE A 46 -13.22 -2.51 -9.37
N PRO A 47 -14.42 -3.14 -9.40
CA PRO A 47 -15.45 -2.86 -10.39
C PRO A 47 -16.09 -1.49 -10.15
N VAL A 48 -16.70 -0.94 -11.20
CA VAL A 48 -17.45 0.34 -11.13
C VAL A 48 -18.88 0.12 -10.63
N GLU A 49 -19.41 -1.08 -10.82
CA GLU A 49 -20.81 -1.42 -10.65
C GLU A 49 -21.23 -1.67 -9.19
N TYR A 50 -20.26 -1.78 -8.27
CA TYR A 50 -20.50 -2.13 -6.86
C TYR A 50 -19.96 -1.05 -5.92
N ASP A 51 -20.30 -1.20 -4.63
CA ASP A 51 -19.77 -0.35 -3.56
C ASP A 51 -18.22 -0.39 -3.55
N PRO A 52 -17.51 0.75 -3.52
CA PRO A 52 -16.05 0.79 -3.55
C PRO A 52 -15.39 0.34 -2.23
N LEU A 53 -16.11 -0.36 -1.34
CA LEU A 53 -15.58 -0.80 -0.04
C LEU A 53 -14.51 -1.86 -0.25
N ILE A 54 -13.28 -1.58 0.15
CA ILE A 54 -12.15 -2.49 0.07
C ILE A 54 -12.11 -3.43 1.27
N SER A 55 -12.24 -2.87 2.47
CA SER A 55 -12.19 -3.61 3.73
C SER A 55 -12.75 -2.80 4.90
N LYS A 56 -13.05 -3.51 5.99
CA LYS A 56 -13.25 -2.92 7.31
C LYS A 56 -12.00 -3.15 8.14
N LEU A 57 -11.37 -2.07 8.57
CA LEU A 57 -10.24 -2.11 9.49
C LEU A 57 -10.75 -1.83 10.90
N ILE A 58 -10.67 -2.82 11.78
CA ILE A 58 -11.17 -2.75 13.14
C ILE A 58 -10.00 -2.85 14.10
N VAL A 59 -10.00 -1.99 15.11
CA VAL A 59 -9.05 -2.09 16.22
C VAL A 59 -9.78 -2.12 17.55
N TRP A 60 -9.17 -2.80 18.51
CA TRP A 60 -9.59 -2.81 19.91
C TRP A 60 -8.44 -2.35 20.81
N GLY A 61 -8.74 -1.63 21.88
CA GLY A 61 -7.81 -1.28 22.96
C GLY A 61 -8.53 -1.20 24.29
N GLN A 62 -7.80 -1.16 25.41
CA GLN A 62 -8.38 -1.11 26.75
C GLN A 62 -9.18 0.18 26.94
N ASN A 63 -8.68 1.30 26.42
CA ASN A 63 -9.34 2.59 26.43
C ASN A 63 -9.39 3.24 25.03
N ARG A 64 -10.08 4.38 24.92
CA ARG A 64 -10.27 5.07 23.63
C ARG A 64 -8.97 5.62 23.05
N GLN A 65 -8.10 6.19 23.89
CA GLN A 65 -6.80 6.71 23.45
C GLN A 65 -5.93 5.61 22.85
N GLU A 66 -5.90 4.45 23.48
CA GLU A 66 -5.18 3.27 22.99
C GLU A 66 -5.76 2.77 21.66
N ALA A 67 -7.09 2.70 21.53
CA ALA A 67 -7.73 2.33 20.27
C ALA A 67 -7.39 3.32 19.14
N ILE A 68 -7.38 4.63 19.41
CA ILE A 68 -6.97 5.64 18.42
C ILE A 68 -5.50 5.46 18.04
N ALA A 69 -4.60 5.34 19.01
CA ALA A 69 -3.18 5.15 18.75
C ALA A 69 -2.91 3.88 17.92
N ARG A 70 -3.64 2.80 18.21
CA ARG A 70 -3.59 1.56 17.44
C ARG A 70 -4.15 1.73 16.03
N MET A 71 -5.26 2.45 15.86
CA MET A 71 -5.83 2.74 14.53
C MET A 71 -4.86 3.59 13.68
N ARG A 72 -4.19 4.60 14.27
CA ARG A 72 -3.17 5.40 13.58
C ARG A 72 -2.03 4.53 13.06
N ARG A 73 -1.52 3.62 13.90
CA ARG A 73 -0.48 2.67 13.49
C ARG A 73 -0.96 1.73 12.38
N ALA A 74 -2.19 1.21 12.50
CA ALA A 74 -2.77 0.31 11.51
C ALA A 74 -2.96 1.00 10.16
N LEU A 75 -3.55 2.20 10.12
CA LEU A 75 -3.72 2.99 8.90
C LEU A 75 -2.37 3.40 8.28
N LEU A 76 -1.35 3.68 9.10
CA LEU A 76 0.00 3.95 8.58
C LEU A 76 0.62 2.73 7.89
N ALA A 77 0.42 1.54 8.45
CA ALA A 77 0.92 0.28 7.91
C ALA A 77 0.11 -0.22 6.70
N TYR A 78 -1.16 0.18 6.57
CA TYR A 78 -2.01 -0.26 5.49
C TYR A 78 -1.62 0.44 4.17
N LYS A 79 -0.96 -0.30 3.26
CA LYS A 79 -0.54 0.20 1.95
C LYS A 79 -1.36 -0.44 0.84
N ILE A 80 -1.98 0.38 0.00
CA ILE A 80 -2.66 -0.04 -1.22
C ILE A 80 -2.16 0.88 -2.33
N THR A 81 -1.76 0.32 -3.46
CA THR A 81 -1.31 1.08 -4.64
C THR A 81 -2.09 0.68 -5.88
N GLY A 82 -2.12 1.57 -6.88
CA GLY A 82 -2.87 1.38 -8.14
C GLY A 82 -4.23 2.10 -8.17
N ILE A 83 -4.76 2.46 -6.99
CA ILE A 83 -6.01 3.22 -6.81
C ILE A 83 -5.83 4.24 -5.68
N THR A 84 -6.70 5.25 -5.64
CA THR A 84 -6.80 6.16 -4.50
C THR A 84 -7.72 5.55 -3.44
N THR A 85 -7.44 5.84 -2.16
CA THR A 85 -8.23 5.28 -1.05
C THR A 85 -8.56 6.32 0.01
N SER A 86 -9.55 6.04 0.84
CA SER A 86 -9.94 6.87 1.99
C SER A 86 -8.93 6.86 3.16
N ILE A 87 -7.85 6.04 3.09
CA ILE A 87 -6.87 5.86 4.18
C ILE A 87 -6.25 7.19 4.66
N PRO A 88 -5.78 8.11 3.79
CA PRO A 88 -5.18 9.37 4.24
C PRO A 88 -6.17 10.23 5.04
N PHE A 89 -7.42 10.30 4.58
CA PHE A 89 -8.47 11.04 5.26
C PHE A 89 -8.82 10.43 6.64
N LEU A 90 -8.92 9.11 6.72
CA LEU A 90 -9.13 8.40 7.98
C LEU A 90 -7.98 8.61 8.97
N LYS A 91 -6.74 8.66 8.49
CA LYS A 91 -5.57 8.99 9.31
C LYS A 91 -5.73 10.39 9.92
N ARG A 92 -6.13 11.38 9.11
CA ARG A 92 -6.41 12.75 9.59
C ARG A 92 -7.52 12.80 10.63
N ILE A 93 -8.57 12.00 10.50
CA ILE A 93 -9.61 11.89 11.55
C ILE A 93 -9.01 11.41 12.87
N MET A 94 -8.14 10.40 12.84
CA MET A 94 -7.47 9.89 14.05
C MET A 94 -6.47 10.90 14.66
N GLU A 95 -6.09 11.92 13.90
CA GLU A 95 -5.21 13.03 14.30
C GLU A 95 -5.98 14.26 14.80
N SER A 96 -7.28 14.36 14.47
CA SER A 96 -8.11 15.49 14.86
C SER A 96 -8.26 15.60 16.39
N PRO A 97 -7.92 16.74 17.00
CA PRO A 97 -8.13 16.97 18.43
C PRO A 97 -9.61 16.85 18.84
N VAL A 98 -10.52 17.24 17.95
CA VAL A 98 -11.98 17.17 18.18
C VAL A 98 -12.42 15.70 18.23
N PHE A 99 -11.93 14.87 17.30
CA PHE A 99 -12.17 13.43 17.33
C PHE A 99 -11.54 12.77 18.55
N ILE A 100 -10.29 13.10 18.90
CA ILE A 100 -9.58 12.54 20.06
C ILE A 100 -10.30 12.85 21.38
N LYS A 101 -10.83 14.07 21.53
CA LYS A 101 -11.59 14.48 22.72
C LYS A 101 -13.00 13.86 22.80
N GLY A 102 -13.52 13.31 21.70
CA GLY A 102 -14.87 12.74 21.66
C GLY A 102 -15.99 13.77 21.58
N ASN A 103 -15.67 15.04 21.30
CA ASN A 103 -16.64 16.13 21.25
C ASN A 103 -17.08 16.39 19.80
N TYR A 104 -17.89 15.50 19.23
CA TYR A 104 -18.31 15.59 17.84
C TYR A 104 -19.76 15.14 17.65
N ASN A 105 -20.35 15.58 16.54
CA ASN A 105 -21.69 15.21 16.10
C ASN A 105 -21.67 14.85 14.60
N THR A 106 -22.83 14.75 13.96
CA THR A 106 -22.96 14.42 12.54
C THR A 106 -22.33 15.45 11.60
N HIS A 107 -22.15 16.70 12.04
CA HIS A 107 -21.49 17.77 11.27
C HIS A 107 -19.96 17.82 11.46
N PHE A 108 -19.38 16.84 12.15
CA PHE A 108 -17.94 16.81 12.42
C PHE A 108 -17.09 16.96 11.16
N ILE A 109 -17.41 16.22 10.10
CA ILE A 109 -16.63 16.25 8.86
C ILE A 109 -16.69 17.64 8.23
N GLU A 110 -17.90 18.18 8.05
CA GLU A 110 -18.15 19.51 7.47
C GLU A 110 -17.38 20.60 8.24
N ASN A 111 -17.48 20.57 9.58
CA ASN A 111 -16.86 21.57 10.46
C ASN A 111 -15.33 21.49 10.51
N ASN A 112 -14.73 20.35 10.11
CA ASN A 112 -13.29 20.12 10.21
C ASN A 112 -12.65 19.86 8.83
N LEU A 113 -13.38 20.02 7.73
CA LEU A 113 -12.93 19.67 6.39
C LEU A 113 -11.58 20.30 6.00
N PRO A 114 -11.31 21.60 6.30
CA PRO A 114 -10.00 22.20 5.99
C PRO A 114 -8.83 21.49 6.66
N PHE A 115 -9.02 21.01 7.90
CA PHE A 115 -8.01 20.24 8.61
C PHE A 115 -7.90 18.82 8.04
N LEU A 116 -9.04 18.17 7.76
CA LEU A 116 -9.07 16.79 7.31
C LEU A 116 -8.51 16.59 5.90
N LEU A 117 -8.58 17.63 5.05
CA LEU A 117 -8.02 17.64 3.69
C LEU A 117 -6.65 18.30 3.61
N SER A 118 -6.09 18.78 4.73
CA SER A 118 -4.76 19.36 4.73
C SER A 118 -3.73 18.29 4.38
N THR A 119 -2.84 18.60 3.43
CA THR A 119 -1.66 17.80 3.13
C THR A 119 -0.50 18.29 3.98
N ASP A 120 0.36 17.37 4.42
CA ASP A 120 1.62 17.77 5.02
C ASP A 120 2.44 18.43 3.90
N SER A 121 2.91 19.67 4.09
CA SER A 121 3.81 20.29 3.14
C SER A 121 5.11 19.50 3.11
N CYS A 122 5.48 19.01 1.93
CA CYS A 122 6.81 18.47 1.70
C CYS A 122 7.74 19.68 1.60
N ASP A 123 8.64 19.83 2.58
CA ASP A 123 9.71 20.83 2.49
C ASP A 123 10.67 20.46 1.34
N GLU A 124 11.49 21.40 0.85
CA GLU A 124 12.45 21.16 -0.26
C GLU A 124 13.28 19.87 -0.09
N ILE A 125 13.67 19.58 1.16
CA ILE A 125 14.43 18.38 1.53
C ILE A 125 13.65 17.09 1.18
N CYS A 126 12.34 17.08 1.38
CA CYS A 126 11.49 15.93 1.11
C CYS A 126 11.35 15.68 -0.41
N GLU A 127 11.28 16.75 -1.22
CA GLU A 127 11.26 16.65 -2.68
C GLU A 127 12.59 16.09 -3.21
N ASP A 128 13.72 16.62 -2.72
CA ASP A 128 15.06 16.15 -3.09
C ASP A 128 15.25 14.66 -2.76
N VAL A 129 14.84 14.24 -1.56
CA VAL A 129 14.95 12.84 -1.14
C VAL A 129 14.08 11.93 -2.01
N ALA A 130 12.88 12.36 -2.39
CA ALA A 130 12.02 11.59 -3.29
C ALA A 130 12.67 11.43 -4.68
N ILE A 131 13.23 12.51 -5.25
CA ILE A 131 13.94 12.47 -6.54
C ILE A 131 15.14 11.53 -6.46
N MET A 132 15.95 11.65 -5.41
CA MET A 132 17.13 10.79 -5.22
C MET A 132 16.75 9.33 -5.04
N ALA A 133 15.69 9.02 -4.27
CA ALA A 133 15.20 7.66 -4.10
C ALA A 133 14.69 7.05 -5.42
N VAL A 134 13.97 7.83 -6.23
CA VAL A 134 13.51 7.41 -7.56
C VAL A 134 14.69 7.15 -8.49
N TYR A 135 15.69 8.04 -8.50
CA TYR A 135 16.90 7.86 -9.30
C TYR A 135 17.69 6.61 -8.89
N ILE A 136 17.88 6.38 -7.58
CA ILE A 136 18.52 5.17 -7.06
C ILE A 136 17.73 3.92 -7.47
N HIS A 137 16.40 3.93 -7.32
CA HIS A 137 15.55 2.81 -7.74
C HIS A 137 15.68 2.54 -9.24
N TYR A 138 15.71 3.59 -10.07
CA TYR A 138 15.91 3.47 -11.51
C TYR A 138 17.26 2.83 -11.86
N LEU A 139 18.35 3.25 -11.19
CA LEU A 139 19.67 2.65 -11.39
C LEU A 139 19.71 1.16 -11.00
N ASP A 140 19.02 0.77 -9.92
CA ASP A 140 18.92 -0.64 -9.51
C ASP A 140 18.16 -1.49 -10.53
N GLN A 141 17.08 -0.95 -11.12
CA GLN A 141 16.36 -1.63 -12.21
C GLN A 141 17.25 -1.86 -13.44
N LEU A 142 18.07 -0.87 -13.82
CA LEU A 142 19.02 -1.01 -14.93
C LEU A 142 20.08 -2.10 -14.65
N LYS A 143 20.61 -2.14 -13.42
CA LYS A 143 21.55 -3.20 -13.00
C LYS A 143 20.91 -4.58 -13.05
N ALA A 144 19.67 -4.71 -12.55
CA ALA A 144 18.92 -5.97 -12.58
C ALA A 144 18.70 -6.46 -14.02
N GLN A 145 18.34 -5.57 -14.94
CA GLN A 145 18.19 -5.90 -16.37
C GLN A 145 19.51 -6.31 -17.03
N SER A 146 20.60 -5.59 -16.76
CA SER A 146 21.94 -5.92 -17.27
C SER A 146 22.41 -7.31 -16.81
N ASN A 147 22.24 -7.64 -15.52
CA ASN A 147 22.54 -8.96 -14.97
C ASN A 147 21.68 -10.07 -15.58
N HIS A 148 20.41 -9.77 -15.89
CA HIS A 148 19.51 -10.72 -16.52
C HIS A 148 19.89 -11.05 -17.98
N ILE A 149 20.47 -10.09 -18.71
CA ILE A 149 21.01 -10.28 -20.06
C ILE A 149 22.33 -11.07 -20.01
N ALA A 150 23.24 -10.74 -19.09
CA ALA A 150 24.50 -11.46 -18.91
C ALA A 150 24.30 -12.95 -18.52
N ASN A 151 23.32 -13.26 -17.67
CA ASN A 151 22.99 -14.64 -17.32
C ASN A 151 22.29 -15.42 -18.45
N LYS A 152 21.68 -14.72 -19.43
CA LYS A 152 21.05 -15.36 -20.59
C LYS A 152 22.05 -15.71 -21.69
N THR A 153 23.17 -14.98 -21.77
CA THR A 153 24.29 -15.24 -22.70
C THR A 153 25.30 -16.24 -22.14
N ALA A 154 25.35 -16.43 -20.81
CA ALA A 154 26.11 -17.52 -20.20
C ALA A 154 25.47 -18.88 -20.54
N SER A 155 26.19 -19.74 -21.27
CA SER A 155 25.78 -21.12 -21.51
C SER A 155 25.67 -21.85 -20.16
N SER A 156 24.60 -22.63 -19.97
CA SER A 156 24.48 -23.37 -18.72
C SER A 156 25.49 -24.53 -18.70
N PRO A 157 26.06 -24.86 -17.53
CA PRO A 157 27.00 -25.99 -17.41
C PRO A 157 26.41 -27.31 -17.95
N TRP A 158 25.09 -27.49 -17.85
CA TRP A 158 24.36 -28.64 -18.37
C TRP A 158 24.21 -28.63 -19.89
N LYS A 159 24.02 -27.45 -20.51
CA LYS A 159 24.01 -27.30 -21.96
C LYS A 159 25.39 -27.54 -22.56
N ASP A 160 26.44 -27.02 -21.92
CA ASP A 160 27.83 -27.26 -22.33
C ASP A 160 28.23 -28.73 -22.15
N PHE A 161 27.87 -29.34 -21.03
CA PHE A 161 28.09 -30.77 -20.80
C PHE A 161 27.38 -31.62 -21.87
N GLY A 162 26.11 -31.36 -22.16
CA GLY A 162 25.37 -32.05 -23.22
C GLY A 162 26.01 -31.88 -24.61
N ARG A 163 26.56 -30.70 -24.90
CA ARG A 163 27.30 -30.41 -26.13
C ARG A 163 28.61 -31.20 -26.22
N ILE A 164 29.36 -31.27 -25.12
CA ILE A 164 30.61 -32.04 -25.03
C ILE A 164 30.35 -33.54 -25.18
N VAL A 165 29.30 -34.07 -24.53
CA VAL A 165 28.89 -35.48 -24.63
C VAL A 165 28.47 -35.83 -26.07
N SER A 166 27.75 -34.92 -26.75
CA SER A 166 27.34 -35.10 -28.15
C SER A 166 28.52 -35.10 -29.13
N ILE A 167 29.52 -34.24 -28.90
CA ILE A 167 30.73 -34.15 -29.75
C ILE A 167 31.69 -35.32 -29.53
N LYS A 168 31.81 -35.82 -28.28
CA LYS A 168 32.75 -36.91 -27.95
C LYS A 168 32.23 -38.30 -28.27
N GLY A 169 31.00 -38.45 -28.80
CA GLY A 169 30.46 -39.75 -29.19
C GLY A 169 30.45 -40.72 -28.01
N ALA A 170 29.48 -40.58 -27.12
CA ALA A 170 29.33 -41.44 -25.97
C ALA A 170 29.05 -42.90 -26.40
N ASN A 171 30.12 -43.68 -26.60
CA ASN A 171 30.09 -45.13 -26.39
C ASN A 171 30.06 -45.33 -24.87
N ILE A 172 28.86 -45.48 -24.34
CA ILE A 172 28.62 -45.94 -22.97
C ILE A 172 28.16 -47.39 -23.10
N TYR A 173 29.07 -48.32 -22.79
CA TYR A 173 28.76 -49.67 -22.32
C TYR A 173 29.22 -49.75 -20.87
#